data_AF-D3DHT1-F1
#
_entry.id   AF-D3DHT1-F1
#
_cell.length_a   1.000
_cell.length_b   1.000
_cell.length_c   1.000
_cell.angle_alpha   90.00
_cell.angle_beta   90.00
_cell.angle_gamma   90.00
#
_symmetry.space_group_name_H-M   'P 1'
#
loop_
_entity.id
_entity.type
_entity.pdbx_description
1 polymer ?
#
loop_
_entity_poly.entity_id
_entity_poly.type
_entity_poly.pdbx_seq_one_letter_code
_entity_poly.pdbx_strand_id
1 'polypeptide(L)' 'MKRALIFLVSSFLFACATKPQVIEKEVIVKCPVPDIPKTERPTIKPDQPATEKLQSLLNYMFRLERENEILREVINTCKQ' A
#
# COMPACT_ATOMS: atom_id res chain seq x y z
N MET A 1 -13.70 0.73 -65.05
CA MET A 1 -12.78 1.45 -64.13
C MET A 1 -13.40 1.80 -62.77
N LYS A 2 -14.66 2.27 -62.69
CA LYS A 2 -15.31 2.66 -61.41
C LYS A 2 -15.39 1.55 -60.35
N ARG A 3 -15.57 0.27 -60.76
CA ARG A 3 -15.65 -0.87 -59.83
C ARG A 3 -14.33 -1.22 -59.14
N ALA A 4 -13.19 -1.05 -59.83
CA ALA A 4 -11.86 -1.30 -59.24
C ALA A 4 -11.51 -0.28 -58.15
N LEU A 5 -11.97 0.96 -58.33
CA LEU A 5 -11.79 2.04 -57.35
C LEU A 5 -12.55 1.75 -56.04
N ILE A 6 -13.76 1.19 -56.14
CA ILE A 6 -14.58 0.82 -54.98
C ILE A 6 -13.91 -0.31 -54.18
N PHE A 7 -13.33 -1.29 -54.87
CA PHE A 7 -12.59 -2.38 -54.21
C PHE A 7 -11.34 -1.87 -53.47
N LEU A 8 -10.58 -0.95 -54.07
CA LEU A 8 -9.40 -0.34 -53.43
C LEU A 8 -9.75 0.52 -52.22
N VAL A 9 -10.83 1.29 -52.28
CA VAL A 9 -11.31 2.10 -51.14
C VAL A 9 -11.82 1.19 -50.01
N SER A 10 -12.51 0.10 -50.34
CA SER A 10 -13.02 -0.85 -49.33
C SER A 10 -11.90 -1.58 -48.59
N SER A 11 -10.80 -1.92 -49.28
CA SER A 11 -9.67 -2.62 -48.67
C SER A 11 -8.83 -1.71 -47.76
N PHE A 12 -8.77 -0.41 -48.05
CA PHE A 12 -8.15 0.58 -47.17
C PHE A 12 -8.93 0.82 -45.86
N LEU A 13 -10.27 0.69 -45.88
CA LEU A 13 -11.09 0.85 -44.67
C LEU A 13 -10.95 -0.32 -43.69
N PHE A 14 -10.69 -1.54 -44.18
CA PHE A 14 -10.48 -2.71 -43.33
C PHE A 14 -9.08 -2.77 -42.69
N ALA A 15 -8.07 -2.14 -43.30
CA ALA A 15 -6.70 -2.15 -42.79
C ALA A 15 -6.48 -1.32 -41.51
N CYS A 16 -7.38 -0.39 -41.19
CA CYS A 16 -7.25 0.49 -40.02
C CYS A 16 -7.93 -0.04 -38.75
N ALA A 17 -8.65 -1.16 -38.84
CA ALA A 17 -9.46 -1.69 -37.73
C ALA A 17 -8.66 -2.57 -36.74
N THR A 18 -7.43 -2.96 -37.05
CA THR A 18 -6.64 -3.88 -36.24
C THR A 18 -5.46 -3.18 -35.57
N LYS A 19 -5.73 -2.18 -34.73
CA LYS A 19 -4.77 -1.81 -33.68
C LYS A 19 -5.06 -2.67 -32.45
N PRO A 20 -4.19 -3.63 -32.10
CA PRO A 20 -4.36 -4.39 -30.87
C PRO A 20 -4.28 -3.40 -29.70
N GLN A 21 -5.38 -3.25 -28.97
CA GLN A 21 -5.40 -2.48 -27.73
C GLN A 21 -4.73 -3.35 -26.67
N VAL A 22 -3.46 -3.04 -26.36
CA VAL A 22 -2.76 -3.63 -25.22
C VAL A 22 -3.44 -3.08 -23.97
N ILE A 23 -4.30 -3.89 -23.35
CA ILE A 23 -4.87 -3.57 -22.05
C ILE A 23 -3.75 -3.81 -21.03
N GLU A 24 -3.03 -2.75 -20.68
CA GLU A 24 -2.11 -2.75 -19.54
C GLU A 24 -2.96 -3.00 -18.29
N LYS A 25 -2.95 -4.25 -17.82
CA LYS A 25 -3.58 -4.59 -16.53
C LYS A 25 -2.76 -3.91 -15.45
N GLU A 26 -3.37 -2.96 -14.73
CA GLU A 26 -2.78 -2.38 -13.52
C GLU A 26 -2.45 -3.50 -12.53
N VAL A 27 -1.15 -3.66 -12.22
CA VAL A 27 -0.67 -4.61 -11.23
C VAL A 27 -0.69 -3.92 -9.87
N ILE A 28 -1.71 -4.19 -9.06
CA ILE A 28 -1.77 -3.71 -7.68
C ILE A 28 -0.82 -4.56 -6.84
N VAL A 29 0.41 -4.09 -6.65
CA VAL A 29 1.36 -4.67 -5.72
C VAL A 29 0.93 -4.33 -4.28
N LYS A 30 0.64 -5.36 -3.49
CA LYS A 30 0.40 -5.19 -2.05
C LYS A 30 1.72 -4.91 -1.38
N CYS A 31 1.79 -3.85 -0.58
CA CYS A 31 2.95 -3.63 0.27
C CYS A 31 3.04 -4.76 1.31
N PRO A 32 4.21 -5.40 1.48
CA PRO A 32 4.39 -6.38 2.53
C PRO A 32 4.24 -5.68 3.88
N VAL A 33 3.23 -6.06 4.67
CA VAL A 33 3.06 -5.57 6.03
C VAL A 33 3.92 -6.45 6.93
N PRO A 34 5.04 -5.94 7.49
CA PRO A 34 5.82 -6.70 8.45
C PRO A 34 5.03 -6.90 9.74
N ASP A 35 5.33 -8.00 10.44
CA ASP A 35 4.75 -8.26 11.75
C ASP A 35 5.44 -7.38 12.79
N ILE A 36 4.75 -6.33 13.24
CA ILE A 36 5.26 -5.38 14.22
C ILE A 36 4.68 -5.78 15.59
N PRO A 37 5.54 -6.14 16.56
CA PRO A 37 5.09 -6.56 17.87
C PRO A 37 4.37 -5.40 18.56
N LYS A 38 3.13 -5.63 18.99
CA LYS A 38 2.33 -4.63 19.70
C LYS A 38 2.82 -4.45 21.13
N THR A 39 2.92 -3.20 21.56
CA THR A 39 3.23 -2.89 22.95
C THR A 39 2.02 -3.18 23.83
N GLU A 40 2.19 -4.12 24.77
CA GLU A 40 1.16 -4.44 25.74
C GLU A 40 1.02 -3.35 26.81
N ARG A 41 -0.23 -2.98 27.12
CA ARG A 41 -0.53 -2.03 28.19
C ARG A 41 -0.17 -2.64 29.55
N PRO A 42 0.59 -1.92 30.40
CA PRO A 42 0.91 -2.42 31.73
C PRO A 42 -0.35 -2.53 32.59
N THR A 43 -0.42 -3.59 33.39
CA THR A 43 -1.43 -3.70 34.44
C THR A 43 -0.93 -2.99 35.69
N ILE A 44 -1.56 -1.86 36.03
CA ILE A 44 -1.22 -1.07 37.20
C ILE A 44 -2.19 -1.42 38.33
N LYS A 45 -1.66 -1.86 39.47
CA LYS A 45 -2.50 -2.19 40.63
C LYS A 45 -2.84 -0.92 41.43
N PRO A 46 -4.02 -0.85 42.07
CA PRO A 46 -4.42 0.33 42.84
C PRO A 46 -3.48 0.63 44.02
N ASP A 47 -2.94 -0.41 44.65
CA ASP A 47 -2.08 -0.41 45.83
C ASP A 47 -0.59 -0.15 45.53
N GLN A 48 -0.19 -0.10 44.25
CA GLN A 48 1.21 0.18 43.89
C GLN A 48 1.66 1.58 44.32
N PRO A 49 2.92 1.73 44.77
CA PRO A 49 3.54 3.03 45.03
C PRO A 49 3.49 3.94 43.79
N ALA A 50 3.30 5.25 44.02
CA ALA A 50 3.16 6.22 42.93
C ALA A 50 4.38 6.25 41.99
N THR A 51 5.59 6.06 42.53
CA THR A 51 6.84 6.00 41.76
C THR A 51 6.90 4.79 40.83
N GLU A 52 6.45 3.62 41.29
CA GLU A 52 6.37 2.40 40.46
C GLU A 52 5.33 2.54 39.36
N LYS A 53 4.17 3.16 39.67
CA LYS A 53 3.14 3.48 38.66
C LYS A 53 3.71 4.39 37.58
N LEU A 54 4.40 5.45 37.99
CA LEU A 54 5.02 6.39 37.06
C LEU A 54 6.08 5.71 36.20
N GLN A 55 6.96 4.90 36.81
CA GLN A 55 7.97 4.15 36.07
C GLN A 55 7.36 3.19 35.04
N SER A 56 6.29 2.49 35.41
CA SER A 56 5.56 1.60 34.50
C SER A 56 4.97 2.34 33.31
N LEU A 57 4.35 3.51 33.56
CA LEU A 57 3.78 4.36 32.50
C LEU A 57 4.85 4.94 31.58
N LEU A 58 5.97 5.43 32.15
CA LEU A 58 7.09 5.97 31.36
C LEU A 58 7.70 4.90 30.46
N ASN A 59 7.96 3.70 31.00
CA ASN A 59 8.47 2.58 30.21
C ASN A 59 7.51 2.19 29.09
N TYR A 60 6.20 2.19 29.35
CA TYR A 60 5.18 1.92 28.34
C TYR A 60 5.16 2.99 27.24
N MET A 61 5.26 4.27 27.61
CA MET A 61 5.33 5.39 26.67
C MET A 61 6.53 5.26 25.72
N PHE A 62 7.73 4.99 26.23
CA PHE A 62 8.92 4.83 25.39
C PHE A 62 8.82 3.65 24.41
N ARG A 63 8.16 2.56 24.83
CA ARG A 63 7.90 1.41 23.93
C ARG A 63 6.92 1.78 22.82
N LEU A 64 5.86 2.53 23.14
CA LEU A 64 4.90 3.04 22.16
C LEU A 64 5.53 4.00 21.16
N GLU A 65 6.43 4.88 21.60
CA GLU A 65 7.16 5.79 20.70
C GLU A 65 7.96 5.01 19.67
N ARG A 66 8.68 3.97 20.09
CA ARG A 66 9.43 3.08 19.20
C ARG A 66 8.51 2.33 18.23
N GLU A 67 7.40 1.79 18.72
CA GLU A 67 6.41 1.12 17.86
C GLU A 67 5.85 2.08 16.80
N ASN A 68 5.57 3.33 17.18
CA ASN A 68 5.07 4.36 16.26
C ASN A 68 6.11 4.71 15.19
N GLU A 69 7.39 4.81 15.56
CA GLU A 69 8.48 5.07 14.63
C GLU A 69 8.59 3.96 13.57
N ILE A 70 8.59 2.69 13.99
CA ILE A 70 8.64 1.54 13.09
C ILE A 70 7.40 1.52 12.17
N LEU A 71 6.20 1.75 12.72
CA LEU A 71 4.97 1.81 11.92
C LEU A 71 5.04 2.90 10.85
N ARG A 72 5.59 4.07 11.18
CA ARG A 72 5.77 5.17 10.22
C ARG A 72 6.78 4.83 9.14
N GLU A 73 7.89 4.19 9.50
CA GLU A 73 8.89 3.73 8.54
C GLU A 73 8.27 2.79 7.51
N VAL A 74 7.53 1.78 7.97
CA VAL A 74 6.83 0.81 7.11
C VAL A 74 5.84 1.50 6.18
N ILE A 75 5.01 2.40 6.71
CA ILE A 75 4.07 3.18 5.89
C ILE A 75 4.81 3.98 4.81
N ASN A 76 5.98 4.54 5.13
CA ASN A 76 6.76 5.32 4.19
C ASN A 76 7.40 4.44 3.11
N THR A 77 7.90 3.24 3.46
CA THR A 77 8.39 2.26 2.47
C THR A 77 7.29 1.87 1.49
N CYS A 78 6.04 1.76 1.94
CA CYS A 78 4.90 1.44 1.07
C CYS A 78 4.44 2.57 0.15
N LYS A 79 4.87 3.82 0.39
CA LYS A 79 4.47 5.00 -0.40
C LYS A 79 5.44 5.32 -1.54
N GLN A 80 6.67 4.81 -1.48
CA GLN A 80 7.67 4.90 -2.56
C GLN A 80 7.44 3.80 -3.59
#